data_AF-A0A7S3LEE5-F1
#
_entry.id   AF-A0A7S3LEE5-F1
#
_cell.length_a   1.000
_cell.length_b   1.000
_cell.length_c   1.000
_cell.angle_alpha   90.00
_cell.angle_beta   90.00
_cell.angle_gamma   90.00
#
_symmetry.space_group_name_H-M   'P 1'
#
loop_
_entity.id
_entity.type
_entity.pdbx_description
1 polymer ?
#
loop_
_entity_poly.entity_id
_entity_poly.type
_entity_poly.pdbx_seq_one_letter_code
_entity_poly.pdbx_strand_id
1 'polypeptide(L)'
;ETLRQKRLKSVDYHKVNEAQYRTRDREAAAAKKREEARLRVLEQSTEKYAQQQKDLQDEQQPARPRVGLSLPEPSINDGDWQAWHKEAQFKAKQAPAITGAGVTAALMGDYTDRPLPTPLRTPAVAASSGKSLTETATALRKLERGQTPLLMSASAMEEDEELEEEDSKPAVLKSVDRSVANRTPARRDALGLNSSGVDDGASVGASTFASSRYLSDSDELRQRAREERRALKAARQRIEAALAALPAPQFEYELAVPAVETVDDDDNEMEGKSKRPLDQSDVEASERRAKRQKADKELEARSTVLKRADLPRPVHINPGAVVVESDTYPEAAELVREEMLKLLQHDAYAHPVVTKKKKQGPAVPAPAVALELIDLEMLQNARELIEAEASIVSKDKANSNAGALPIEATDDLVLVKGKWQSATSEDDRLASLKAQFAALQDATAELRKRNDKLEQKLAVVNGGYAKRAGALKDEILHTFGALHNSRIEKAVFGLLQRQEASGGAARVDKLQEEVDQLKATEAALQKVYGDLRIERRRQQVSKKA
;
A
#
# COMPACT_ATOMS: atom_id res chain seq x y z
N GLU A 1 18.86 36.95 64.68
CA GLU A 1 18.16 36.93 63.36
C GLU A 1 18.71 37.90 62.31
N THR A 2 19.21 39.08 62.69
CA THR A 2 19.77 40.08 61.77
C THR A 2 20.99 39.61 60.96
N LEU A 3 21.83 38.72 61.52
CA LEU A 3 22.94 38.06 60.81
C LEU A 3 22.46 37.03 59.76
N ARG A 4 21.31 36.40 59.98
CA ARG A 4 20.69 35.43 59.04
C ARG A 4 20.09 36.16 57.84
N GLN A 5 19.48 37.32 58.07
CA GLN A 5 18.95 38.18 57.01
C GLN A 5 20.04 38.89 56.18
N LYS A 6 21.20 39.22 56.77
CA LYS A 6 22.34 39.79 56.01
C LYS A 6 22.99 38.80 55.05
N ARG A 7 22.99 37.49 55.34
CA ARG A 7 23.49 36.45 54.43
C ARG A 7 22.56 36.12 53.26
N LEU A 8 21.28 36.48 53.35
CA LEU A 8 20.28 36.27 52.28
C LEU A 8 20.24 37.42 51.25
N LYS A 9 20.93 38.54 51.52
CA LYS A 9 21.03 39.70 50.60
C LYS A 9 22.39 39.76 49.91
N SER A 10 22.68 38.79 49.04
CA SER A 10 23.57 38.96 47.87
C SER A 10 23.63 37.71 46.98
N VAL A 11 22.60 36.87 46.95
CA VAL A 11 22.54 35.79 45.95
C VAL A 11 21.91 36.38 44.70
N ASP A 12 22.73 36.73 43.72
CA ASP A 12 22.28 37.13 42.39
C ASP A 12 21.61 35.92 41.71
N TYR A 13 20.30 35.79 41.88
CA TYR A 13 19.50 34.72 41.26
C TYR A 13 19.66 34.68 39.73
N HIS A 14 19.97 35.82 39.10
CA HIS A 14 20.29 35.86 37.68
C HIS A 14 21.59 35.12 37.34
N LYS A 15 22.64 35.25 38.17
CA LYS A 15 23.91 34.53 38.00
C LYS A 15 23.76 33.04 38.33
N VAL A 16 22.93 32.70 39.32
CA VAL A 16 22.61 31.29 39.66
C VAL A 16 21.83 30.63 38.53
N ASN A 17 20.81 31.29 37.99
CA ASN A 17 20.05 30.79 36.85
C ASN A 17 20.92 30.68 35.60
N GLU A 18 21.75 31.67 35.31
CA GLU A 18 22.68 31.62 34.17
C GLU A 18 23.71 30.49 34.33
N ALA A 19 24.21 30.24 35.54
CA ALA A 19 25.07 29.10 35.83
C ALA A 19 24.32 27.78 35.61
N GLN A 20 23.05 27.67 36.04
CA GLN A 20 22.21 26.49 35.83
C GLN A 20 21.90 26.24 34.35
N TYR A 21 21.63 27.29 33.56
CA TYR A 21 21.45 27.17 32.12
C TYR A 21 22.75 26.71 31.44
N ARG A 22 23.89 27.31 31.81
CA ARG A 22 25.21 26.90 31.28
C ARG A 22 25.57 25.46 31.66
N THR A 23 25.22 24.99 32.86
CA THR A 23 25.43 23.58 33.23
C THR A 23 24.52 22.65 32.45
N ARG A 24 23.25 23.01 32.26
CA ARG A 24 22.30 22.22 31.48
C ARG A 24 22.70 22.13 30.01
N ASP A 25 23.18 23.23 29.43
CA ASP A 25 23.62 23.27 28.03
C ASP A 25 24.93 22.47 27.84
N ARG A 26 25.85 22.52 28.82
CA ARG A 26 27.05 21.68 28.83
C ARG A 26 26.71 20.20 28.99
N GLU A 27 25.74 19.85 29.82
CA GLU A 27 25.28 18.48 30.02
C GLU A 27 24.57 17.94 28.77
N ALA A 28 23.72 18.76 28.13
CA ALA A 28 23.09 18.42 26.86
C ALA A 28 24.11 18.24 25.73
N ALA A 29 25.15 19.08 25.67
CA ALA A 29 26.26 18.93 24.71
C ALA A 29 27.08 17.67 24.99
N ALA A 30 27.34 17.34 26.26
CA ALA A 30 28.02 16.11 26.65
C ALA A 30 27.19 14.86 26.34
N ALA A 31 25.87 14.91 26.52
CA ALA A 31 24.95 13.84 26.16
C ALA A 31 24.94 13.60 24.65
N LYS A 32 24.83 14.66 23.83
CA LYS A 32 24.95 14.56 22.36
C LYS A 32 26.28 13.94 21.92
N LYS A 33 27.39 14.37 22.51
CA LYS A 33 28.72 13.81 22.20
C LYS A 33 28.85 12.32 22.58
N ARG A 34 28.20 11.89 23.67
CA ARG A 34 28.12 10.46 24.06
C ARG A 34 27.25 9.66 23.09
N GLU A 35 26.12 10.21 22.63
CA GLU A 35 25.26 9.58 21.63
C GLU A 35 25.97 9.47 20.27
N GLU A 36 26.66 10.52 19.83
CA GLU A 36 27.48 10.51 18.61
C GLU A 36 28.60 9.46 18.69
N ALA A 37 29.30 9.38 19.83
CA ALA A 37 30.31 8.34 20.04
C ALA A 37 29.70 6.92 20.02
N ARG A 38 28.51 6.73 20.60
CA ARG A 38 27.79 5.45 20.58
C ARG A 38 27.34 5.08 19.17
N LEU A 39 26.85 6.04 18.39
CA LEU A 39 26.48 5.85 16.99
C LEU A 39 27.70 5.51 16.13
N ARG A 40 28.83 6.16 16.36
CA ARG A 40 30.09 5.86 15.64
C ARG A 40 30.62 4.46 15.95
N VAL A 41 30.54 4.01 17.20
CA VAL A 41 30.89 2.62 17.57
C VAL A 41 29.91 1.63 16.94
N LEU A 42 28.62 1.96 16.90
CA LEU A 42 27.61 1.13 16.25
C LEU A 42 27.89 1.03 14.75
N GLU A 43 28.16 2.15 14.08
CA GLU A 43 28.52 2.22 12.66
C GLU A 43 29.75 1.36 12.35
N GLN A 44 30.84 1.52 13.12
CA GLN A 44 32.03 0.68 13.00
C GLN A 44 31.73 -0.81 13.22
N SER A 45 30.84 -1.17 14.15
CA SER A 45 30.45 -2.56 14.37
C SER A 45 29.61 -3.11 13.22
N THR A 46 28.72 -2.30 12.65
CA THR A 46 27.90 -2.68 11.49
C THR A 46 28.74 -2.80 10.22
N GLU A 47 29.73 -1.92 10.03
CA GLU A 47 30.69 -2.00 8.94
C GLU A 47 31.53 -3.27 9.03
N LYS A 48 32.04 -3.62 10.23
CA LYS A 48 32.77 -4.86 10.46
C LYS A 48 31.92 -6.10 10.19
N TYR A 49 30.66 -6.09 10.60
CA TYR A 49 29.73 -7.20 10.34
C TYR A 49 29.41 -7.32 8.84
N ALA A 50 29.25 -6.19 8.14
CA ALA A 50 29.06 -6.16 6.69
C ALA A 50 30.32 -6.64 5.94
N GLN A 51 31.52 -6.30 6.43
CA GLN A 51 32.78 -6.82 5.90
C GLN A 51 32.90 -8.32 6.11
N GLN A 52 32.65 -8.84 7.33
CA GLN A 52 32.62 -10.29 7.57
C GLN A 52 31.62 -11.02 6.68
N GLN A 53 30.45 -10.44 6.41
CA GLN A 53 29.48 -11.03 5.48
C GLN A 53 29.96 -11.04 4.02
N LYS A 54 30.77 -10.05 3.60
CA LYS A 54 31.40 -10.04 2.29
C LYS A 54 32.54 -11.06 2.22
N ASP A 55 33.40 -11.09 3.23
CA ASP A 55 34.50 -12.06 3.32
C ASP A 55 33.96 -13.50 3.29
N LEU A 56 32.86 -13.78 4.00
CA LEU A 56 32.17 -15.08 3.95
C LEU A 56 31.52 -15.38 2.59
N GLN A 57 31.08 -14.36 1.84
CA GLN A 57 30.56 -14.54 0.47
C GLN A 57 31.68 -14.77 -0.53
N ASP A 58 32.81 -14.08 -0.37
CA ASP A 58 34.01 -14.22 -1.20
C ASP A 58 34.73 -15.56 -0.92
N GLU A 59 34.72 -16.08 0.31
CA GLU A 59 35.20 -17.43 0.63
C GLU A 59 34.29 -18.55 0.07
N GLN A 60 32.97 -18.31 -0.01
CA GLN A 60 32.02 -19.26 -0.62
C GLN A 60 32.06 -19.27 -2.14
N GLN A 61 32.70 -18.27 -2.78
CA GLN A 61 32.93 -18.24 -4.22
C GLN A 61 34.43 -17.99 -4.50
N PRO A 62 35.26 -19.03 -4.73
CA PRO A 62 36.65 -18.79 -5.10
C PRO A 62 36.72 -18.00 -6.41
N ALA A 63 36.99 -16.70 -6.28
CA ALA A 63 37.09 -15.76 -7.38
C ALA A 63 38.34 -16.07 -8.20
N ARG A 64 38.15 -16.68 -9.37
CA ARG A 64 39.22 -16.84 -10.37
C ARG A 64 39.58 -15.45 -10.95
N PRO A 65 40.86 -15.07 -11.04
CA PRO A 65 41.24 -13.79 -11.65
C PRO A 65 40.91 -13.79 -13.15
N ARG A 66 40.18 -12.77 -13.59
CA ARG A 66 39.80 -12.57 -15.00
C ARG A 66 41.01 -12.07 -15.80
N VAL A 67 41.46 -12.84 -16.78
CA VAL A 67 42.40 -12.38 -17.82
C VAL A 67 41.64 -11.44 -18.77
N GLY A 68 42.25 -10.30 -19.11
CA GLY A 68 41.69 -9.30 -20.02
C GLY A 68 41.38 -9.89 -21.41
N LEU A 69 40.14 -9.73 -21.85
CA LEU A 69 39.62 -10.25 -23.11
C LEU A 69 40.08 -9.36 -24.28
N SER A 70 41.06 -9.81 -25.06
CA SER A 70 41.39 -9.22 -26.36
C SER A 70 40.39 -9.71 -27.40
N LEU A 71 39.36 -8.90 -27.66
CA LEU A 71 38.43 -9.14 -28.76
C LEU A 71 39.08 -8.80 -30.11
N PRO A 72 38.77 -9.52 -31.20
CA PRO A 72 39.09 -9.09 -32.55
C PRO A 72 38.44 -7.73 -32.84
N GLU A 73 39.13 -6.87 -33.59
CA GLU A 73 38.60 -5.57 -33.99
C GLU A 73 37.27 -5.74 -34.75
N PRO A 74 36.26 -4.90 -34.46
CA PRO A 74 34.94 -4.99 -35.07
C PRO A 74 35.07 -4.85 -36.59
N SER A 75 34.61 -5.86 -37.32
CA SER A 75 34.67 -5.93 -38.79
C SER A 75 33.66 -5.02 -39.50
N ILE A 76 33.16 -3.98 -38.83
CA ILE A 76 32.20 -3.01 -39.37
C ILE A 76 32.78 -1.64 -39.06
N ASN A 77 33.19 -0.93 -40.11
CA ASN A 77 33.83 0.37 -39.99
C ASN A 77 32.76 1.49 -39.92
N ASP A 78 33.07 2.67 -39.38
CA ASP A 78 32.10 3.77 -39.27
C ASP A 78 31.52 4.21 -40.64
N GLY A 79 32.22 3.90 -41.73
CA GLY A 79 31.70 4.06 -43.09
C GLY A 79 30.48 3.18 -43.40
N ASP A 80 30.43 1.97 -42.86
CA ASP A 80 29.32 1.04 -43.02
C ASP A 80 28.09 1.52 -42.24
N TRP A 81 28.30 2.16 -41.08
CA TRP A 81 27.22 2.83 -40.34
C TRP A 81 26.63 4.01 -41.09
N GLN A 82 27.46 4.82 -41.75
CA GLN A 82 26.99 5.92 -42.59
C GLN A 82 26.24 5.42 -43.83
N ALA A 83 26.69 4.30 -44.43
CA ALA A 83 26.00 3.63 -45.52
C ALA A 83 24.65 3.08 -45.07
N TRP A 84 24.59 2.45 -43.89
CA TRP A 84 23.35 1.91 -43.32
C TRP A 84 22.36 3.01 -42.94
N HIS A 85 22.85 4.14 -42.43
CA HIS A 85 22.02 5.31 -42.15
C HIS A 85 21.49 5.96 -43.44
N LYS A 86 22.29 6.00 -44.51
CA LYS A 86 21.84 6.43 -45.84
C LYS A 86 20.79 5.48 -46.41
N GLU A 87 20.97 4.17 -46.28
CA GLU A 87 20.01 3.17 -46.74
C GLU A 87 18.70 3.22 -45.94
N ALA A 88 18.78 3.43 -44.63
CA ALA A 88 17.62 3.63 -43.76
C ALA A 88 16.84 4.91 -44.14
N GLN A 89 17.53 6.01 -44.45
CA GLN A 89 16.90 7.22 -44.97
C GLN A 89 16.31 7.04 -46.37
N PHE A 90 16.91 6.20 -47.22
CA PHE A 90 16.40 5.89 -48.55
C PHE A 90 15.14 5.01 -48.47
N LYS A 91 15.11 4.02 -47.56
CA LYS A 91 13.92 3.20 -47.26
C LYS A 91 12.79 4.01 -46.63
N ALA A 92 13.11 5.00 -45.78
CA ALA A 92 12.12 5.92 -45.23
C ALA A 92 11.50 6.84 -46.30
N LYS A 93 12.26 7.20 -47.35
CA LYS A 93 11.77 8.01 -48.49
C LYS A 93 11.03 7.22 -49.56
N GLN A 94 11.15 5.88 -49.56
CA GLN A 94 10.44 4.97 -50.48
C GLN A 94 9.21 4.28 -49.86
N ALA A 95 8.74 4.71 -48.69
CA ALA A 95 7.43 4.27 -48.21
C ALA A 95 6.33 4.88 -49.11
N PRO A 96 5.58 4.09 -49.90
CA PRO A 96 4.53 4.63 -50.74
C PRO A 96 3.39 5.12 -49.84
N ALA A 97 2.94 6.36 -50.07
CA ALA A 97 1.68 6.86 -49.53
C ALA A 97 0.56 5.92 -49.98
N ILE A 98 -0.09 5.27 -49.01
CA ILE A 98 -1.20 4.36 -49.26
C ILE A 98 -2.42 5.19 -49.65
N THR A 99 -2.58 5.42 -50.95
CA THR A 99 -3.87 5.77 -51.57
C THR A 99 -4.25 4.62 -52.50
N GLY A 100 -5.42 4.04 -52.25
CA GLY A 100 -5.82 2.73 -52.77
C GLY A 100 -5.82 2.61 -54.30
N ALA A 101 -4.96 1.74 -54.81
CA ALA A 101 -5.16 0.87 -55.98
C ALA A 101 -3.85 0.10 -56.22
N GLY A 102 -3.75 -1.16 -55.76
CA GLY A 102 -2.59 -2.01 -56.09
C GLY A 102 -2.11 -2.95 -54.99
N VAL A 103 -2.97 -3.84 -54.49
CA VAL A 103 -2.61 -4.86 -53.49
C VAL A 103 -1.75 -5.99 -54.09
N THR A 104 -1.61 -6.08 -55.42
CA THR A 104 -0.89 -7.16 -56.09
C THR A 104 0.59 -6.89 -56.37
N ALA A 105 1.08 -5.65 -56.20
CA ALA A 105 2.49 -5.31 -56.43
C ALA A 105 3.41 -5.66 -55.24
N ALA A 106 2.89 -5.75 -54.01
CA ALA A 106 3.65 -6.12 -52.81
C ALA A 106 3.91 -7.63 -52.68
N LEU A 107 3.31 -8.45 -53.55
CA LEU A 107 3.51 -9.91 -53.59
C LEU A 107 4.58 -10.34 -54.61
N MET A 108 5.05 -9.41 -55.45
CA MET A 108 6.07 -9.62 -56.48
C MET A 108 7.39 -8.96 -56.03
N GLY A 109 7.84 -9.27 -54.81
CA GLY A 109 9.19 -8.91 -54.35
C GLY A 109 10.22 -9.83 -55.00
N ASP A 110 11.34 -9.25 -55.45
CA ASP A 110 12.45 -9.90 -56.15
C ASP A 110 12.98 -11.14 -55.39
N TYR A 111 12.86 -12.32 -56.01
CA TYR A 111 13.36 -13.60 -55.51
C TYR A 111 14.75 -13.97 -56.05
N THR A 112 15.56 -12.99 -56.47
CA THR A 112 16.86 -13.26 -57.11
C THR A 112 18.04 -13.39 -56.14
N ASP A 113 17.90 -12.97 -54.88
CA ASP A 113 18.99 -13.04 -53.89
C ASP A 113 18.59 -13.86 -52.65
N ARG A 114 18.41 -15.16 -52.86
CA ARG A 114 18.40 -16.13 -51.76
C ARG A 114 19.63 -17.03 -51.92
N PRO A 115 20.66 -16.93 -51.05
CA PRO A 115 21.70 -17.94 -51.03
C PRO A 115 21.06 -19.28 -50.65
N LEU A 116 21.28 -20.29 -51.50
CA LEU A 116 20.75 -21.65 -51.33
C LEU A 116 21.15 -22.24 -49.96
N PRO A 117 20.30 -23.06 -49.34
CA PRO A 117 20.63 -23.77 -48.10
C PRO A 117 21.61 -24.91 -48.41
N THR A 118 22.84 -24.80 -47.93
CA THR A 118 23.82 -25.88 -47.93
C THR A 118 23.53 -26.87 -46.77
N PRO A 119 23.86 -28.17 -46.94
CA PRO A 119 23.44 -29.22 -46.00
C PRO A 119 24.29 -29.26 -44.72
N LEU A 120 23.60 -29.52 -43.60
CA LEU A 120 24.02 -30.14 -42.33
C LEU A 120 25.54 -30.31 -42.07
N ARG A 121 26.03 -29.61 -41.04
CA ARG A 121 27.15 -30.07 -40.18
C ARG A 121 26.75 -30.01 -38.71
N THR A 122 27.10 -31.07 -37.99
CA THR A 122 26.90 -31.26 -36.55
C THR A 122 27.60 -30.17 -35.74
N PRO A 123 26.99 -29.62 -34.67
CA PRO A 123 27.73 -28.76 -33.76
C PRO A 123 28.76 -29.61 -33.01
N ALA A 124 30.04 -29.29 -33.21
CA ALA A 124 31.14 -29.81 -32.40
C ALA A 124 30.98 -29.35 -30.95
N VAL A 125 31.21 -30.28 -30.01
CA VAL A 125 31.22 -30.03 -28.57
C VAL A 125 32.29 -28.99 -28.25
N ALA A 126 31.86 -27.85 -27.71
CA ALA A 126 32.78 -26.84 -27.20
C ALA A 126 33.50 -27.40 -25.96
N ALA A 127 34.83 -27.53 -26.08
CA ALA A 127 35.69 -27.85 -24.95
C ALA A 127 35.64 -26.69 -23.94
N SER A 128 34.97 -26.90 -22.80
CA SER A 128 35.06 -26.00 -21.66
C SER A 128 36.48 -26.06 -21.10
N SER A 129 37.23 -24.97 -21.22
CA SER A 129 38.54 -24.86 -20.58
C SER A 129 38.36 -24.76 -19.05
N GLY A 130 39.18 -25.53 -18.31
CA GLY A 130 39.39 -25.32 -16.88
C GLY A 130 39.08 -26.48 -15.93
N LYS A 131 39.01 -27.73 -16.40
CA LYS A 131 39.20 -28.95 -15.57
C LYS A 131 40.37 -29.73 -16.15
N SER A 132 41.30 -30.19 -15.32
CA SER A 132 42.47 -30.91 -15.82
C SER A 132 42.00 -32.17 -16.58
N LEU A 133 42.68 -32.48 -17.68
CA LEU A 133 42.35 -33.63 -18.53
C LEU A 133 42.34 -34.96 -17.73
N THR A 134 43.09 -35.01 -16.64
CA THR A 134 43.13 -36.13 -15.70
C THR A 134 41.87 -36.24 -14.84
N GLU A 135 41.26 -35.13 -14.44
CA GLU A 135 40.04 -35.09 -13.63
C GLU A 135 38.80 -35.42 -14.47
N THR A 136 38.72 -34.92 -15.70
CA THR A 136 37.65 -35.27 -16.65
C THR A 136 37.75 -36.73 -17.09
N ALA A 137 38.96 -37.24 -17.33
CA ALA A 137 39.19 -38.64 -17.66
C ALA A 137 38.86 -39.58 -16.49
N THR A 138 39.19 -39.22 -15.24
CA THR A 138 38.84 -40.04 -14.07
C THR A 138 37.35 -40.00 -13.76
N ALA A 139 36.66 -38.87 -13.98
CA ALA A 139 35.21 -38.76 -13.87
C ALA A 139 34.48 -39.59 -14.95
N LEU A 140 34.94 -39.54 -16.21
CA LEU A 140 34.42 -40.39 -17.28
C LEU A 140 34.68 -41.88 -17.00
N ARG A 141 35.87 -42.23 -16.48
CA ARG A 141 36.21 -43.60 -16.11
C ARG A 141 35.37 -44.14 -14.96
N LYS A 142 34.92 -43.27 -14.04
CA LYS A 142 33.97 -43.58 -12.95
C LYS A 142 32.52 -43.71 -13.45
N LEU A 143 32.12 -42.92 -14.44
CA LEU A 143 30.80 -43.03 -15.09
C LEU A 143 30.70 -44.26 -16.00
N GLU A 144 31.79 -44.61 -16.69
CA GLU A 144 31.88 -45.79 -17.57
C GLU A 144 31.92 -47.11 -16.77
N ARG A 145 32.48 -47.09 -15.55
CA ARG A 145 32.49 -48.24 -14.64
C ARG A 145 31.35 -48.25 -13.62
N GLY A 146 30.59 -47.16 -13.50
CA GLY A 146 29.46 -47.06 -12.59
C GLY A 146 28.23 -47.71 -13.22
N GLN A 147 27.78 -48.83 -12.66
CA GLN A 147 26.51 -49.45 -13.02
C GLN A 147 25.38 -48.41 -12.91
N THR A 148 24.59 -48.28 -13.97
CA THR A 148 23.42 -47.42 -14.01
C THR A 148 22.39 -47.87 -12.96
N PRO A 149 21.67 -46.93 -12.30
CA PRO A 149 20.77 -47.23 -11.19
C PRO A 149 19.42 -47.80 -11.65
N LEU A 150 19.46 -48.70 -12.65
CA LEU A 150 18.32 -49.46 -13.15
C LEU A 150 18.49 -50.98 -12.89
N LEU A 151 19.50 -51.37 -12.10
CA LEU A 151 19.80 -52.76 -11.75
C LEU A 151 20.09 -52.93 -10.25
N MET A 152 19.24 -52.40 -9.38
CA MET A 152 19.29 -52.69 -7.93
C MET A 152 17.93 -53.17 -7.44
N SER A 153 17.51 -54.35 -7.91
CA SER A 153 16.43 -55.13 -7.28
C SER A 153 16.47 -56.59 -7.76
N ALA A 154 17.52 -57.34 -7.44
CA ALA A 154 17.47 -58.81 -7.30
C ALA A 154 18.83 -59.39 -6.86
N SER A 155 18.87 -59.98 -5.66
CA SER A 155 19.84 -60.98 -5.16
C SER A 155 21.27 -60.48 -4.86
N ALA A 156 22.02 -60.88 -3.82
CA ALA A 156 21.94 -61.79 -2.67
C ALA A 156 23.10 -61.37 -1.71
N MET A 157 22.96 -61.50 -0.37
CA MET A 157 23.73 -62.41 0.53
C MET A 157 25.20 -62.64 0.09
N GLU A 158 26.24 -62.32 0.84
CA GLU A 158 26.71 -62.88 2.14
C GLU A 158 28.00 -62.13 2.56
N GLU A 159 28.26 -62.04 3.89
CA GLU A 159 29.53 -62.23 4.66
C GLU A 159 30.86 -61.59 4.14
N ASP A 160 31.82 -61.10 4.91
CA ASP A 160 32.06 -60.75 6.32
C ASP A 160 33.44 -60.02 6.35
N GLU A 161 33.87 -59.55 7.53
CA GLU A 161 35.24 -59.15 7.96
C GLU A 161 35.63 -57.65 7.95
N GLU A 162 35.41 -57.06 9.14
CA GLU A 162 36.38 -56.36 10.01
C GLU A 162 37.44 -55.42 9.40
N LEU A 163 37.33 -54.13 9.74
CA LEU A 163 38.39 -53.39 10.45
C LEU A 163 37.81 -52.09 11.07
N GLU A 164 38.05 -51.93 12.36
CA GLU A 164 37.59 -50.89 13.30
C GLU A 164 38.04 -49.46 12.91
N GLU A 165 37.09 -48.51 12.85
CA GLU A 165 36.79 -47.42 13.81
C GLU A 165 37.74 -46.21 13.81
N GLU A 166 37.23 -45.06 13.33
CA GLU A 166 37.14 -43.83 14.14
C GLU A 166 36.09 -42.84 13.59
N ASP A 167 35.02 -42.69 14.37
CA ASP A 167 34.07 -41.59 14.53
C ASP A 167 33.69 -40.66 13.36
N SER A 168 32.46 -40.85 12.85
CA SER A 168 31.68 -39.78 12.21
C SER A 168 30.17 -39.93 12.49
N LYS A 169 29.63 -38.98 13.26
CA LYS A 169 28.18 -38.84 13.53
C LYS A 169 27.44 -38.43 12.24
N PRO A 170 26.25 -39.00 11.92
CA PRO A 170 25.52 -38.63 10.71
C PRO A 170 24.82 -37.27 10.83
N ALA A 171 25.13 -36.39 9.88
CA ALA A 171 24.47 -35.11 9.71
C ALA A 171 23.07 -35.29 9.08
N VAL A 172 22.05 -34.91 9.85
CA VAL A 172 20.66 -34.76 9.42
C VAL A 172 20.58 -33.62 8.40
N LEU A 173 20.09 -33.94 7.19
CA LEU A 173 19.74 -32.98 6.16
C LEU A 173 18.57 -32.11 6.62
N LYS A 174 18.86 -30.85 6.99
CA LYS A 174 17.85 -29.79 7.10
C LYS A 174 17.86 -28.95 5.84
N SER A 175 16.73 -28.96 5.14
CA SER A 175 16.38 -28.03 4.08
C SER A 175 16.41 -26.59 4.61
N VAL A 176 17.20 -25.73 3.97
CA VAL A 176 17.28 -24.30 4.28
C VAL A 176 16.29 -23.53 3.39
N ASP A 177 15.19 -23.11 4.01
CA ASP A 177 14.38 -21.98 3.56
C ASP A 177 15.15 -20.68 3.78
N ARG A 178 15.30 -19.87 2.72
CA ARG A 178 15.83 -18.50 2.80
C ARG A 178 14.67 -17.51 2.65
N SER A 179 14.21 -16.94 3.76
CA SER A 179 13.54 -15.62 3.73
C SER A 179 13.70 -14.86 5.05
N VAL A 180 14.62 -13.91 5.10
CA VAL A 180 14.58 -12.79 6.06
C VAL A 180 15.16 -11.55 5.40
N ALA A 181 14.33 -10.52 5.21
CA ALA A 181 14.57 -9.14 5.64
C ALA A 181 13.61 -8.16 4.92
N ASN A 182 12.65 -7.61 5.68
CA ASN A 182 12.29 -6.18 5.69
C ASN A 182 11.02 -5.97 6.53
N ARG A 183 11.20 -5.81 7.85
CA ARG A 183 10.19 -5.27 8.75
C ARG A 183 10.65 -3.90 9.20
N THR A 184 9.91 -2.85 8.83
CA THR A 184 10.06 -1.50 9.40
C THR A 184 8.95 -1.21 10.42
N PRO A 185 9.24 -0.41 11.46
CA PRO A 185 8.40 -0.28 12.65
C PRO A 185 7.21 0.67 12.44
N ALA A 186 6.03 0.25 12.87
CA ALA A 186 4.86 1.13 12.99
C ALA A 186 5.11 2.13 14.13
N ARG A 187 5.00 3.42 13.81
CA ARG A 187 5.04 4.52 14.79
C ARG A 187 3.88 4.36 15.77
N ARG A 188 4.19 4.14 17.04
CA ARG A 188 3.30 4.35 18.19
C ARG A 188 3.57 5.77 18.71
N ASP A 189 2.54 6.62 18.76
CA ASP A 189 2.62 7.89 19.47
C ASP A 189 2.44 7.67 20.98
N ALA A 190 3.25 8.38 21.77
CA ALA A 190 3.54 8.11 23.18
C ALA A 190 2.42 8.44 24.19
N LEU A 191 1.18 8.71 23.76
CA LEU A 191 0.07 9.00 24.68
C LEU A 191 -1.29 8.40 24.28
N GLY A 192 -1.36 7.53 23.25
CA GLY A 192 -2.49 6.62 23.03
C GLY A 192 -3.91 7.18 23.20
N LEU A 193 -4.20 8.38 22.68
CA LEU A 193 -5.51 9.01 22.88
C LEU A 193 -5.99 9.81 21.67
N ASN A 194 -6.83 9.19 20.84
CA ASN A 194 -7.93 9.87 20.16
C ASN A 194 -8.85 8.89 19.40
N SER A 195 -10.11 8.79 19.83
CA SER A 195 -11.24 9.23 19.01
C SER A 195 -12.49 9.45 19.86
N SER A 196 -12.87 10.71 19.94
CA SER A 196 -14.16 11.21 20.41
C SER A 196 -15.28 10.89 19.41
N GLY A 197 -16.40 10.39 19.92
CA GLY A 197 -17.75 10.57 19.36
C GLY A 197 -18.25 9.47 18.43
N VAL A 198 -19.10 8.58 18.95
CA VAL A 198 -20.56 8.49 18.68
C VAL A 198 -21.11 7.30 19.49
N ASP A 199 -22.30 7.53 20.05
CA ASP A 199 -23.03 6.69 21.00
C ASP A 199 -23.58 5.36 20.43
N ASP A 200 -23.81 4.47 21.38
CA ASP A 200 -24.79 3.37 21.44
C ASP A 200 -24.62 2.09 20.58
N GLY A 201 -24.13 1.05 21.26
CA GLY A 201 -25.10 0.11 21.82
C GLY A 201 -25.54 -1.07 20.97
N ALA A 202 -24.64 -1.74 20.24
CA ALA A 202 -24.73 -3.19 19.96
C ALA A 202 -23.58 -3.66 19.07
N SER A 203 -22.66 -4.45 19.64
CA SER A 203 -22.02 -5.64 19.05
C SER A 203 -20.63 -5.84 19.65
N VAL A 204 -20.59 -6.73 20.62
CA VAL A 204 -19.36 -7.40 21.02
C VAL A 204 -18.99 -8.38 19.90
N GLY A 205 -17.77 -8.24 19.38
CA GLY A 205 -17.07 -9.33 18.71
C GLY A 205 -16.83 -9.13 17.22
N ALA A 206 -15.57 -9.32 16.83
CA ALA A 206 -15.09 -9.50 15.46
C ALA A 206 -14.80 -8.22 14.64
N SER A 207 -13.83 -7.42 15.06
CA SER A 207 -13.01 -6.69 14.08
C SER A 207 -11.67 -6.23 14.66
N THR A 208 -10.73 -7.16 14.84
CA THR A 208 -9.28 -6.90 14.76
C THR A 208 -8.60 -8.25 14.90
N PHE A 209 -8.43 -8.95 13.77
CA PHE A 209 -7.46 -10.04 13.48
C PHE A 209 -7.94 -10.98 12.35
N ALA A 210 -9.17 -10.84 11.84
CA ALA A 210 -9.76 -11.76 10.86
C ALA A 210 -9.65 -11.30 9.39
N SER A 211 -8.57 -10.62 8.99
CA SER A 211 -8.29 -10.34 7.57
C SER A 211 -6.91 -10.87 7.16
N SER A 212 -6.76 -12.19 7.12
CA SER A 212 -5.77 -12.85 6.26
C SER A 212 -6.37 -14.15 5.77
N ARG A 213 -6.72 -14.18 4.48
CA ARG A 213 -7.45 -15.28 3.82
C ARG A 213 -6.50 -16.27 3.16
N TYR A 214 -5.33 -16.51 3.76
CA TYR A 214 -4.36 -17.52 3.32
C TYR A 214 -3.55 -18.02 4.52
N LEU A 215 -4.05 -19.01 5.25
CA LEU A 215 -3.31 -19.75 6.28
C LEU A 215 -3.95 -21.14 6.40
N SER A 216 -3.38 -22.14 5.73
CA SER A 216 -3.67 -23.55 6.02
C SER A 216 -2.92 -24.05 7.26
N ASP A 217 -2.49 -23.14 8.13
CA ASP A 217 -1.77 -23.41 9.38
C ASP A 217 -2.50 -22.78 10.59
N SER A 218 -3.82 -22.61 10.46
CA SER A 218 -4.65 -21.79 11.35
C SER A 218 -5.15 -22.49 12.62
N ASP A 219 -4.86 -23.78 12.80
CA ASP A 219 -5.39 -24.53 13.94
C ASP A 219 -4.59 -24.28 15.22
N GLU A 220 -3.27 -24.13 15.15
CA GLU A 220 -2.43 -23.89 16.34
C GLU A 220 -2.67 -22.49 16.93
N LEU A 221 -2.80 -21.44 16.10
CA LEU A 221 -3.12 -20.10 16.58
C LEU A 221 -4.54 -20.00 17.16
N ARG A 222 -5.51 -20.70 16.57
CA ARG A 222 -6.88 -20.76 17.09
C ARG A 222 -6.96 -21.52 18.41
N GLN A 223 -6.17 -22.58 18.57
CA GLN A 223 -6.06 -23.32 19.84
C GLN A 223 -5.43 -22.44 20.92
N ARG A 224 -4.34 -21.73 20.61
CA ARG A 224 -3.67 -20.82 21.55
C ARG A 224 -4.56 -19.66 22.01
N ALA A 225 -5.35 -19.07 21.12
CA ALA A 225 -6.30 -18.02 21.48
C ALA A 225 -7.46 -18.55 22.36
N ARG A 226 -7.89 -19.80 22.15
CA ARG A 226 -8.90 -20.47 23.00
C ARG A 226 -8.34 -20.81 24.38
N GLU A 227 -7.10 -21.24 24.46
CA GLU A 227 -6.38 -21.51 25.72
C GLU A 227 -6.18 -20.24 26.53
N GLU A 228 -5.76 -19.15 25.89
CA GLU A 228 -5.60 -17.85 26.53
C GLU A 228 -6.92 -17.34 27.13
N ARG A 229 -8.03 -17.52 26.40
CA ARG A 229 -9.36 -17.18 26.91
C ARG A 229 -9.79 -18.05 28.10
N ARG A 230 -9.45 -19.35 28.09
CA ARG A 230 -9.72 -20.25 29.23
C ARG A 230 -8.87 -19.88 30.45
N ALA A 231 -7.60 -19.52 30.24
CA ALA A 231 -6.69 -19.08 31.30
C ALA A 231 -7.19 -17.79 31.98
N LEU A 232 -7.64 -16.80 31.20
CA LEU A 232 -8.22 -15.56 31.73
C LEU A 232 -9.50 -15.81 32.52
N LYS A 233 -10.36 -16.72 32.05
CA LYS A 233 -11.57 -17.10 32.79
C LYS A 233 -11.23 -17.78 34.12
N ALA A 234 -10.25 -18.67 34.14
CA ALA A 234 -9.79 -19.33 35.36
C ALA A 234 -9.15 -18.34 36.35
N ALA A 235 -8.39 -17.35 35.86
CA ALA A 235 -7.82 -16.30 36.69
C ALA A 235 -8.91 -15.45 37.36
N ARG A 236 -9.96 -15.08 36.62
CA ARG A 236 -11.11 -14.35 37.17
C ARG A 236 -11.84 -15.16 38.24
N GLN A 237 -12.12 -16.44 37.98
CA GLN A 237 -12.77 -17.32 38.96
C GLN A 237 -11.94 -17.51 40.23
N ARG A 238 -10.60 -17.56 40.12
CA ARG A 238 -9.71 -17.60 41.29
C ARG A 238 -9.80 -16.32 42.13
N ILE A 239 -9.88 -15.15 41.50
CA ILE A 239 -10.04 -13.87 42.20
C ILE A 239 -11.42 -13.79 42.85
N GLU A 240 -12.48 -14.19 42.15
CA GLU A 240 -13.84 -14.24 42.70
C GLU A 240 -13.91 -15.20 43.91
N ALA A 241 -13.29 -16.37 43.84
CA ALA A 241 -13.20 -17.29 44.97
C ALA A 241 -12.37 -16.74 46.13
N ALA A 242 -11.27 -16.03 45.85
CA ALA A 242 -10.43 -15.39 46.87
C ALA A 242 -11.15 -14.22 47.57
N LEU A 243 -11.96 -13.46 46.83
CA LEU A 243 -12.80 -12.39 47.39
C LEU A 243 -13.97 -12.96 48.19
N ALA A 244 -14.58 -14.07 47.75
CA ALA A 244 -15.63 -14.77 48.49
C ALA A 244 -15.10 -15.46 49.76
N ALA A 245 -13.82 -15.83 49.79
CA ALA A 245 -13.15 -16.40 50.95
C ALA A 245 -12.69 -15.36 52.00
N LEU A 246 -12.95 -14.07 51.77
CA LEU A 246 -12.68 -13.05 52.79
C LEU A 246 -13.64 -13.24 53.98
N PRO A 247 -13.13 -13.28 55.22
CA PRO A 247 -13.98 -13.36 56.41
C PRO A 247 -14.89 -12.14 56.49
N ALA A 248 -16.14 -12.34 56.94
CA ALA A 248 -17.10 -11.26 57.09
C ALA A 248 -16.54 -10.14 58.01
N PRO A 249 -16.77 -8.86 57.68
CA PRO A 249 -16.22 -7.72 58.42
C PRO A 249 -16.74 -7.72 59.87
N GLN A 250 -15.83 -7.69 60.84
CA GLN A 250 -16.15 -7.90 62.27
C GLN A 250 -16.61 -6.64 63.02
N PHE A 251 -16.74 -5.49 62.36
CA PHE A 251 -17.12 -4.24 63.03
C PHE A 251 -18.12 -3.44 62.20
N GLU A 252 -19.40 -3.53 62.57
CA GLU A 252 -20.47 -2.63 62.13
C GLU A 252 -20.50 -1.43 63.08
N TYR A 253 -20.20 -0.23 62.57
CA TYR A 253 -20.33 1.02 63.33
C TYR A 253 -21.63 1.71 62.93
N GLU A 254 -22.62 1.68 63.81
CA GLU A 254 -23.87 2.44 63.66
C GLU A 254 -23.60 3.92 63.97
N LEU A 255 -23.62 4.75 62.92
CA LEU A 255 -23.47 6.20 63.05
C LEU A 255 -24.85 6.80 63.35
N ALA A 256 -25.15 7.05 64.63
CA ALA A 256 -26.37 7.74 65.05
C ALA A 256 -26.33 9.22 64.61
N VAL A 257 -27.20 9.59 63.67
CA VAL A 257 -27.38 10.97 63.19
C VAL A 257 -28.36 11.70 64.13
N PRO A 258 -27.99 12.84 64.74
CA PRO A 258 -28.89 13.59 65.61
C PRO A 258 -30.09 14.18 64.85
N ALA A 259 -31.28 14.04 65.43
CA ALA A 259 -32.53 14.59 64.92
C ALA A 259 -32.49 16.13 64.89
N VAL A 260 -32.76 16.71 63.72
CA VAL A 260 -33.09 18.12 63.56
C VAL A 260 -34.56 18.19 63.18
N GLU A 261 -35.31 18.93 63.99
CA GLU A 261 -36.74 19.18 63.93
C GLU A 261 -37.13 19.82 62.58
N THR A 262 -38.09 19.21 61.90
CA THR A 262 -38.83 19.81 60.78
C THR A 262 -40.25 20.07 61.23
N VAL A 263 -40.65 21.33 61.15
CA VAL A 263 -42.02 21.82 61.34
C VAL A 263 -42.75 21.68 60.01
N ASP A 264 -43.84 20.90 60.02
CA ASP A 264 -45.18 21.02 59.36
C ASP A 264 -45.30 22.00 58.16
N ASP A 265 -45.94 21.72 57.02
CA ASP A 265 -47.20 21.01 56.75
C ASP A 265 -47.40 20.63 55.25
N ASP A 266 -48.31 19.67 55.05
CA ASP A 266 -49.21 19.39 53.91
C ASP A 266 -48.75 18.70 52.61
N ASP A 267 -48.94 17.37 52.61
CA ASP A 267 -49.81 16.60 51.70
C ASP A 267 -49.72 16.85 50.19
N ASN A 268 -48.83 16.09 49.53
CA ASN A 268 -49.22 15.35 48.32
C ASN A 268 -48.39 14.09 48.11
N GLU A 269 -49.14 13.07 47.72
CA GLU A 269 -48.83 11.65 47.54
C GLU A 269 -47.54 11.31 46.76
N MET A 270 -46.79 10.39 47.34
CA MET A 270 -45.91 9.37 46.71
C MET A 270 -45.31 9.67 45.32
N GLU A 271 -44.07 10.13 45.31
CA GLU A 271 -43.00 9.43 44.59
C GLU A 271 -41.69 9.64 45.36
N GLY A 272 -41.42 8.73 46.29
CA GLY A 272 -40.14 8.66 46.99
C GLY A 272 -39.03 8.25 46.02
N LYS A 273 -38.59 9.19 45.16
CA LYS A 273 -37.26 9.11 44.55
C LYS A 273 -36.29 9.29 45.69
N SER A 274 -35.88 8.16 46.27
CA SER A 274 -34.66 8.08 47.07
C SER A 274 -33.61 8.87 46.29
N LYS A 275 -33.26 10.06 46.81
CA LYS A 275 -32.11 10.83 46.32
C LYS A 275 -30.91 9.99 46.69
N ARG A 276 -30.62 8.98 45.86
CA ARG A 276 -29.27 8.44 45.74
C ARG A 276 -28.40 9.69 45.52
N PRO A 277 -27.29 9.86 46.26
CA PRO A 277 -26.37 10.91 45.92
C PRO A 277 -26.07 10.75 44.43
N LEU A 278 -26.43 11.75 43.62
CA LEU A 278 -26.23 11.66 42.18
C LEU A 278 -24.73 11.43 41.99
N ASP A 279 -24.40 10.34 41.30
CA ASP A 279 -23.01 10.08 40.93
C ASP A 279 -22.50 11.30 40.17
N GLN A 280 -21.21 11.61 40.31
CA GLN A 280 -20.63 12.81 39.70
C GLN A 280 -20.84 12.86 38.17
N SER A 281 -20.99 11.69 37.54
CA SER A 281 -21.38 11.55 36.13
C SER A 281 -22.77 12.11 35.80
N ASP A 282 -23.74 12.00 36.70
CA ASP A 282 -25.13 12.41 36.48
C ASP A 282 -25.27 13.94 36.59
N VAL A 283 -24.53 14.54 37.52
CA VAL A 283 -24.43 16.01 37.66
C VAL A 283 -23.77 16.61 36.42
N GLU A 284 -22.65 16.04 35.97
CA GLU A 284 -21.96 16.47 34.76
C GLU A 284 -22.82 16.31 33.49
N ALA A 285 -23.60 15.23 33.38
CA ALA A 285 -24.52 15.01 32.28
C ALA A 285 -25.67 16.04 32.25
N SER A 286 -26.25 16.36 33.41
CA SER A 286 -27.29 17.38 33.53
C SER A 286 -26.77 18.78 33.19
N GLU A 287 -25.60 19.14 33.70
CA GLU A 287 -24.96 20.40 33.33
C GLU A 287 -24.64 20.49 31.85
N ARG A 288 -24.16 19.40 31.25
CA ARG A 288 -23.87 19.33 29.82
C ARG A 288 -25.15 19.49 29.00
N ARG A 289 -26.27 18.90 29.44
CA ARG A 289 -27.58 19.07 28.79
C ARG A 289 -28.08 20.51 28.91
N ALA A 290 -27.96 21.13 30.09
CA ALA A 290 -28.35 22.53 30.28
C ALA A 290 -27.48 23.49 29.45
N LYS A 291 -26.16 23.24 29.36
CA LYS A 291 -25.23 23.99 28.51
C LYS A 291 -25.58 23.83 27.02
N ARG A 292 -25.91 22.62 26.57
CA ARG A 292 -26.38 22.37 25.19
C ARG A 292 -27.68 23.12 24.89
N GLN A 293 -28.69 23.02 25.75
CA GLN A 293 -29.96 23.73 25.57
C GLN A 293 -29.81 25.25 25.52
N LYS A 294 -28.90 25.82 26.34
CA LYS A 294 -28.58 27.25 26.26
C LYS A 294 -27.92 27.61 24.93
N ALA A 295 -26.95 26.80 24.49
CA ALA A 295 -26.29 27.00 23.20
C ALA A 295 -27.25 26.87 22.01
N ASP A 296 -28.20 25.94 22.07
CA ASP A 296 -29.22 25.75 21.03
C ASP A 296 -30.16 26.96 20.98
N LYS A 297 -30.63 27.47 22.13
CA LYS A 297 -31.43 28.70 22.21
C LYS A 297 -30.67 29.93 21.70
N GLU A 298 -29.39 30.05 22.03
CA GLU A 298 -28.53 31.12 21.49
C GLU A 298 -28.35 30.99 19.99
N LEU A 299 -28.24 29.77 19.45
CA LEU A 299 -28.16 29.53 18.00
C LEU A 299 -29.49 29.89 17.33
N GLU A 300 -30.63 29.51 17.91
CA GLU A 300 -31.96 29.87 17.44
C GLU A 300 -32.21 31.38 17.44
N ALA A 301 -31.68 32.12 18.42
CA ALA A 301 -31.73 33.57 18.46
C ALA A 301 -30.86 34.27 17.40
N ARG A 302 -29.90 33.56 16.77
CA ARG A 302 -29.04 34.14 15.72
C ARG A 302 -29.79 34.36 14.41
N SER A 303 -29.27 35.31 13.62
CA SER A 303 -29.74 35.60 12.27
C SER A 303 -29.70 34.36 11.37
N THR A 304 -30.60 34.30 10.38
CA THR A 304 -30.68 33.19 9.41
C THR A 304 -29.39 33.03 8.62
N VAL A 305 -28.67 34.13 8.37
CA VAL A 305 -27.38 34.15 7.67
C VAL A 305 -26.29 33.44 8.48
N LEU A 306 -26.26 33.62 9.81
CA LEU A 306 -25.30 32.94 10.69
C LEU A 306 -25.59 31.44 10.84
N LYS A 307 -26.85 31.03 10.72
CA LYS A 307 -27.27 29.62 10.73
C LYS A 307 -26.86 28.87 9.45
N ARG A 308 -26.73 29.58 8.32
CA ARG A 308 -26.32 28.99 7.04
C ARG A 308 -24.80 29.02 6.89
N ALA A 309 -24.13 27.99 7.41
CA ALA A 309 -22.67 27.87 7.35
C ALA A 309 -22.10 27.68 5.93
N ASP A 310 -22.94 27.25 4.98
CA ASP A 310 -22.52 26.90 3.61
C ASP A 310 -22.30 28.13 2.71
N LEU A 311 -22.84 29.29 3.09
CA LEU A 311 -22.70 30.52 2.31
C LEU A 311 -21.44 31.30 2.76
N PRO A 312 -20.63 31.81 1.81
CA PRO A 312 -19.46 32.60 2.14
C PRO A 312 -19.86 33.94 2.76
N ARG A 313 -19.31 34.25 3.94
CA ARG A 313 -19.51 35.53 4.62
C ARG A 313 -18.35 36.50 4.35
N PRO A 314 -18.62 37.81 4.25
CA PRO A 314 -17.57 38.80 4.03
C PRO A 314 -16.64 38.89 5.24
N VAL A 315 -15.32 38.84 5.00
CA VAL A 315 -14.29 39.06 6.03
C VAL A 315 -14.03 40.55 6.25
N HIS A 316 -14.16 41.34 5.19
CA HIS A 316 -14.06 42.80 5.20
C HIS A 316 -15.33 43.38 4.59
N ILE A 317 -15.96 44.31 5.31
CA ILE A 317 -17.18 44.98 4.87
C ILE A 317 -16.78 46.28 4.20
N ASN A 318 -16.96 46.36 2.88
CA ASN A 318 -16.77 47.60 2.13
C ASN A 318 -18.10 48.36 2.10
N PRO A 319 -18.18 49.59 2.65
CA PRO A 319 -19.42 50.35 2.69
C PRO A 319 -20.01 50.60 1.29
N GLY A 320 -19.15 50.77 0.27
CA GLY A 320 -19.56 50.95 -1.12
C GLY A 320 -19.90 49.66 -1.89
N ALA A 321 -19.84 48.49 -1.26
CA ALA A 321 -20.28 47.22 -1.87
C ALA A 321 -21.75 46.90 -1.58
N VAL A 322 -22.34 47.57 -0.59
CA VAL A 322 -23.74 47.39 -0.20
C VAL A 322 -24.58 48.40 -1.00
N VAL A 323 -25.24 47.92 -2.04
CA VAL A 323 -26.05 48.75 -2.93
C VAL A 323 -27.53 48.49 -2.66
N VAL A 324 -28.21 49.50 -2.13
CA VAL A 324 -29.67 49.59 -2.06
C VAL A 324 -30.04 50.87 -2.77
N GLU A 325 -30.62 50.72 -3.96
CA GLU A 325 -31.04 51.79 -4.84
C GLU A 325 -32.56 51.71 -5.00
N SER A 326 -33.23 52.85 -4.82
CA SER A 326 -34.65 53.02 -5.10
C SER A 326 -34.84 54.38 -5.74
N ASP A 327 -35.29 54.38 -7.00
CA ASP A 327 -35.56 55.61 -7.74
C ASP A 327 -36.78 56.36 -7.20
N THR A 328 -37.69 55.65 -6.53
CA THR A 328 -38.95 56.18 -5.99
C THR A 328 -38.81 56.69 -4.56
N TYR A 329 -37.97 56.05 -3.73
CA TYR A 329 -37.78 56.42 -2.33
C TYR A 329 -36.30 56.39 -1.95
N PRO A 330 -35.51 57.41 -2.37
CA PRO A 330 -34.07 57.43 -2.11
C PRO A 330 -33.76 57.49 -0.61
N GLU A 331 -34.47 58.31 0.17
CA GLU A 331 -34.25 58.46 1.62
C GLU A 331 -34.50 57.16 2.39
N ALA A 332 -35.56 56.41 2.05
CA ALA A 332 -35.83 55.10 2.65
C ALA A 332 -34.75 54.07 2.28
N ALA A 333 -34.26 54.10 1.03
CA ALA A 333 -33.15 53.24 0.60
C ALA A 333 -31.85 53.56 1.33
N GLU A 334 -31.62 54.83 1.69
CA GLU A 334 -30.47 55.24 2.50
C GLU A 334 -30.55 54.69 3.93
N LEU A 335 -31.70 54.81 4.59
CA LEU A 335 -31.91 54.27 5.93
C LEU A 335 -31.73 52.74 5.97
N VAL A 336 -32.29 52.02 4.99
CA VAL A 336 -32.13 50.56 4.88
C VAL A 336 -30.66 50.18 4.67
N ARG A 337 -29.92 50.95 3.88
CA ARG A 337 -28.50 50.70 3.63
C ARG A 337 -27.66 50.90 4.89
N GLU A 338 -27.94 51.95 5.66
CA GLU A 338 -27.27 52.21 6.93
C GLU A 338 -27.53 51.09 7.94
N GLU A 339 -28.78 50.66 8.12
CA GLU A 339 -29.13 49.56 9.02
C GLU A 339 -28.52 48.23 8.58
N MET A 340 -28.55 47.91 7.28
CA MET A 340 -27.90 46.71 6.76
C MET A 340 -26.39 46.72 7.01
N LEU A 341 -25.74 47.88 6.88
CA LEU A 341 -24.31 48.03 7.13
C LEU A 341 -23.99 47.85 8.62
N LYS A 342 -24.80 48.41 9.52
CA LYS A 342 -24.70 48.20 10.98
C LYS A 342 -24.84 46.72 11.35
N LEU A 343 -25.84 46.01 10.79
CA LEU A 343 -26.06 44.58 11.02
C LEU A 343 -24.86 43.73 10.55
N LEU A 344 -24.33 44.01 9.36
CA LEU A 344 -23.15 43.32 8.84
C LEU A 344 -21.93 43.56 9.73
N GLN A 345 -21.71 44.78 10.20
CA GLN A 345 -20.59 45.12 11.09
C GLN A 345 -20.69 44.41 12.45
N HIS A 346 -21.90 44.36 13.03
CA HIS A 346 -22.16 43.61 14.25
C HIS A 346 -21.88 42.12 14.05
N ASP A 347 -22.37 41.51 12.96
CA ASP A 347 -22.15 40.09 12.68
C ASP A 347 -20.67 39.75 12.46
N ALA A 348 -19.91 40.64 11.79
CA ALA A 348 -18.47 40.48 11.62
C ALA A 348 -17.69 40.61 12.94
N TYR A 349 -18.16 41.44 13.87
CA TYR A 349 -17.57 41.61 15.20
C TYR A 349 -17.91 40.46 16.15
N ALA A 350 -19.20 40.11 16.27
CA ALA A 350 -19.69 39.06 17.18
C ALA A 350 -19.34 37.65 16.69
N HIS A 351 -19.27 37.43 15.37
CA HIS A 351 -19.06 36.12 14.76
C HIS A 351 -18.01 36.14 13.63
N PRO A 352 -16.73 36.41 13.95
CA PRO A 352 -15.67 36.55 12.96
C PRO A 352 -15.45 35.25 12.16
N VAL A 353 -15.20 35.41 10.85
CA VAL A 353 -14.93 34.28 9.94
C VAL A 353 -13.50 33.80 10.14
N VAL A 354 -13.32 32.60 10.68
CA VAL A 354 -12.00 31.96 10.82
C VAL A 354 -11.55 31.42 9.46
N THR A 355 -10.73 32.19 8.73
CA THR A 355 -10.17 31.70 7.46
C THR A 355 -9.05 30.68 7.73
N LYS A 356 -9.07 29.54 7.02
CA LYS A 356 -8.10 28.45 7.20
C LYS A 356 -6.67 28.79 6.75
N LYS A 357 -6.41 30.02 6.28
CA LYS A 357 -5.07 30.51 5.93
C LYS A 357 -4.34 30.93 7.20
N LYS A 358 -3.69 29.94 7.83
CA LYS A 358 -2.72 30.09 8.93
C LYS A 358 -1.74 31.25 8.67
N LYS A 359 -1.74 32.27 9.54
CA LYS A 359 -0.58 33.08 10.04
C LYS A 359 -0.88 34.56 10.32
N GLN A 360 -2.08 35.06 10.10
CA GLN A 360 -2.49 36.33 10.68
C GLN A 360 -3.53 36.01 11.77
N GLY A 361 -3.45 36.70 12.91
CA GLY A 361 -4.40 36.53 14.01
C GLY A 361 -5.85 36.76 13.55
N PRO A 362 -6.84 36.72 14.47
CA PRO A 362 -8.19 37.16 14.12
C PRO A 362 -8.08 38.51 13.39
N ALA A 363 -8.60 38.56 12.16
CA ALA A 363 -8.62 39.77 11.35
C ALA A 363 -9.13 40.91 12.24
N VAL A 364 -8.47 42.07 12.19
CA VAL A 364 -8.73 43.23 13.07
C VAL A 364 -10.24 43.34 13.30
N PRO A 365 -10.72 43.20 14.56
CA PRO A 365 -12.15 43.20 14.82
C PRO A 365 -12.72 44.50 14.30
N ALA A 366 -13.79 44.40 13.51
CA ALA A 366 -14.60 45.56 13.14
C ALA A 366 -14.97 46.33 14.43
N PRO A 367 -15.16 47.66 14.38
CA PRO A 367 -15.57 48.41 15.57
C PRO A 367 -16.84 47.79 16.16
N ALA A 368 -16.89 47.66 17.50
CA ALA A 368 -18.04 47.12 18.19
C ALA A 368 -19.25 48.04 17.97
N VAL A 369 -20.22 47.59 17.17
CA VAL A 369 -21.51 48.26 17.00
C VAL A 369 -22.52 47.51 17.86
N ALA A 370 -23.08 48.17 18.86
CA ALA A 370 -24.17 47.61 19.65
C ALA A 370 -25.47 47.69 18.84
N LEU A 371 -26.19 46.58 18.74
CA LEU A 371 -27.53 46.56 18.15
C LEU A 371 -28.58 46.88 19.22
N GLU A 372 -29.64 47.57 18.81
CA GLU A 372 -30.83 47.75 19.63
C GLU A 372 -31.54 46.40 19.79
N LEU A 373 -31.90 46.05 21.02
CA LEU A 373 -32.69 44.85 21.30
C LEU A 373 -34.15 45.12 20.95
N ILE A 374 -34.61 44.50 19.86
CA ILE A 374 -36.01 44.55 19.43
C ILE A 374 -36.70 43.30 19.96
N ASP A 375 -37.86 43.48 20.61
CA ASP A 375 -38.66 42.37 21.13
C ASP A 375 -39.16 41.45 20.01
N LEU A 376 -39.24 40.14 20.30
CA LEU A 376 -39.64 39.13 19.32
C LEU A 376 -41.05 39.37 18.77
N GLU A 377 -41.97 39.88 19.59
CA GLU A 377 -43.33 40.23 19.18
C GLU A 377 -43.34 41.35 18.13
N MET A 378 -42.49 42.37 18.31
CA MET A 378 -42.35 43.47 17.35
C MET A 378 -41.75 42.99 16.02
N LEU A 379 -40.80 42.05 16.06
CA LEU A 379 -40.24 41.44 14.85
C LEU A 379 -41.26 40.57 14.11
N GLN A 380 -42.13 39.86 14.83
CA GLN A 380 -43.23 39.09 14.23
C GLN A 380 -44.23 40.01 13.54
N ASN A 381 -44.68 41.06 14.22
CA ASN A 381 -45.58 42.07 13.65
C ASN A 381 -44.97 42.74 12.41
N ALA A 382 -43.68 43.10 12.45
CA ALA A 382 -43.00 43.68 11.30
C ALA A 382 -42.91 42.70 10.11
N ARG A 383 -42.68 41.40 10.35
CA ARG A 383 -42.70 40.38 9.30
C ARG A 383 -44.08 40.25 8.67
N GLU A 384 -45.13 40.20 9.48
CA GLU A 384 -46.50 40.12 8.99
C GLU A 384 -46.87 41.31 8.10
N LEU A 385 -46.47 42.53 8.50
CA LEU A 385 -46.68 43.74 7.70
C LEU A 385 -45.91 43.70 6.38
N ILE A 386 -44.63 43.32 6.40
CA ILE A 386 -43.80 43.18 5.19
C ILE A 386 -44.36 42.09 4.27
N GLU A 387 -44.81 40.96 4.80
CA GLU A 387 -45.41 39.89 4.02
C GLU A 387 -46.75 40.32 3.39
N ALA A 388 -47.57 41.07 4.13
CA ALA A 388 -48.80 41.64 3.62
C ALA A 388 -48.53 42.59 2.44
N GLU A 389 -47.60 43.53 2.59
CA GLU A 389 -47.19 44.46 1.53
C GLU A 389 -46.51 43.76 0.34
N ALA A 390 -45.60 42.82 0.60
CA ALA A 390 -44.93 42.03 -0.43
C ALA A 390 -45.94 41.21 -1.25
N SER A 391 -46.99 40.68 -0.62
CA SER A 391 -48.05 39.96 -1.33
C SER A 391 -48.84 40.86 -2.29
N ILE A 392 -48.99 42.15 -1.96
CA ILE A 392 -49.64 43.15 -2.82
C ILE A 392 -48.71 43.48 -3.99
N VAL A 393 -47.43 43.80 -3.71
CA VAL A 393 -46.44 44.10 -4.74
C VAL A 393 -46.21 42.91 -5.69
N SER A 394 -46.21 41.68 -5.18
CA SER A 394 -46.10 40.47 -6.01
C SER A 394 -47.32 40.25 -6.91
N LYS A 395 -48.54 40.58 -6.45
CA LYS A 395 -49.75 40.52 -7.28
C LYS A 395 -49.74 41.61 -8.36
N ASP A 396 -49.28 42.82 -8.02
CA ASP A 396 -49.14 43.94 -8.96
C ASP A 396 -48.00 43.71 -9.99
N LYS A 397 -46.90 43.07 -9.57
CA LYS A 397 -45.79 42.63 -10.45
C LYS A 397 -46.10 41.37 -11.25
N ALA A 398 -47.04 40.53 -10.82
CA ALA A 398 -47.53 39.41 -11.63
C ALA A 398 -48.51 39.87 -12.72
N ASN A 399 -49.26 40.95 -12.46
CA ASN A 399 -50.15 41.59 -13.43
C ASN A 399 -49.43 42.51 -14.43
N SER A 400 -48.26 43.06 -14.08
CA SER A 400 -47.38 43.72 -15.05
C SER A 400 -46.43 42.68 -15.63
N ASN A 401 -46.41 42.56 -16.96
CA ASN A 401 -45.61 41.57 -17.70
C ASN A 401 -44.08 41.84 -17.65
N ALA A 402 -43.58 42.39 -16.54
CA ALA A 402 -42.21 42.80 -16.25
C ALA A 402 -41.49 41.84 -15.27
N GLY A 403 -42.12 40.71 -14.94
CA GLY A 403 -41.58 39.71 -14.01
C GLY A 403 -40.56 38.73 -14.59
N ALA A 404 -40.26 38.80 -15.90
CA ALA A 404 -39.16 38.05 -16.48
C ALA A 404 -37.87 38.89 -16.33
N LEU A 405 -37.14 38.69 -15.24
CA LEU A 405 -35.72 39.08 -15.20
C LEU A 405 -35.05 38.40 -16.41
N PRO A 406 -34.47 39.15 -17.37
CA PRO A 406 -33.79 38.55 -18.51
C PRO A 406 -32.52 37.85 -18.01
N ILE A 407 -32.61 36.55 -17.74
CA ILE A 407 -31.47 35.69 -17.42
C ILE A 407 -30.58 35.50 -18.69
N GLU A 408 -31.03 35.98 -19.85
CA GLU A 408 -30.29 35.89 -21.12
C GLU A 408 -29.11 36.86 -21.25
N ALA A 409 -28.90 37.78 -20.29
CA ALA A 409 -27.79 38.73 -20.31
C ALA A 409 -26.53 38.25 -19.55
N THR A 410 -26.32 36.95 -19.35
CA THR A 410 -25.14 36.45 -18.61
C THR A 410 -23.85 36.47 -19.42
N ASP A 411 -23.93 36.51 -20.75
CA ASP A 411 -22.73 36.42 -21.61
C ASP A 411 -21.93 37.74 -21.68
N ASP A 412 -22.53 38.86 -21.27
CA ASP A 412 -21.86 40.16 -21.26
C ASP A 412 -21.31 40.56 -19.87
N LEU A 413 -21.46 39.73 -18.84
CA LEU A 413 -20.99 40.06 -17.50
C LEU A 413 -19.47 39.84 -17.35
N VAL A 414 -18.74 40.95 -17.28
CA VAL A 414 -17.29 41.06 -17.21
C VAL A 414 -16.90 41.52 -15.81
N LEU A 415 -15.83 40.93 -15.27
CA LEU A 415 -15.27 41.35 -13.98
C LEU A 415 -14.31 42.53 -14.20
N VAL A 416 -14.80 43.75 -14.01
CA VAL A 416 -14.01 44.99 -14.12
C VAL A 416 -13.78 45.57 -12.73
N LYS A 417 -12.52 45.77 -12.33
CA LYS A 417 -12.14 46.34 -11.02
C LYS A 417 -12.82 45.66 -9.81
N GLY A 418 -13.06 44.34 -9.90
CA GLY A 418 -13.68 43.55 -8.84
C GLY A 418 -15.22 43.65 -8.77
N LYS A 419 -15.86 44.25 -9.79
CA LYS A 419 -17.32 44.30 -9.93
C LYS A 419 -17.75 43.54 -11.17
N TRP A 420 -18.85 42.82 -11.06
CA TRP A 420 -19.53 42.18 -12.18
C TRP A 420 -20.39 43.23 -12.86
N GLN A 421 -20.07 43.57 -14.12
CA GLN A 421 -20.77 44.59 -14.89
C GLN A 421 -20.92 44.13 -16.35
N SER A 422 -21.96 44.58 -17.05
CA SER A 422 -22.07 44.35 -18.49
C SER A 422 -20.90 45.01 -19.22
N ALA A 423 -20.35 44.31 -20.21
CA ALA A 423 -19.18 44.72 -20.95
C ALA A 423 -19.41 46.02 -21.72
N THR A 424 -18.74 47.09 -21.31
CA THR A 424 -18.82 48.40 -21.97
C THR A 424 -17.77 48.60 -23.05
N SER A 425 -16.63 47.90 -22.99
CA SER A 425 -15.50 48.01 -23.93
C SER A 425 -14.82 46.65 -24.16
N GLU A 426 -14.20 46.49 -25.34
CA GLU A 426 -13.37 45.32 -25.66
C GLU A 426 -12.14 45.21 -24.75
N ASP A 427 -11.58 46.34 -24.32
CA ASP A 427 -10.44 46.36 -23.40
C ASP A 427 -10.80 45.81 -22.01
N ASP A 428 -12.02 46.10 -21.55
CA ASP A 428 -12.54 45.59 -20.27
C ASP A 428 -12.80 44.07 -20.36
N ARG A 429 -13.32 43.59 -21.51
CA ARG A 429 -13.43 42.16 -21.80
C ARG A 429 -12.07 41.48 -21.75
N LEU A 430 -11.06 42.02 -22.43
CA LEU A 430 -9.70 41.49 -22.43
C LEU A 430 -9.07 41.49 -21.03
N ALA A 431 -9.28 42.55 -20.25
CA ALA A 431 -8.79 42.62 -18.87
C ALA A 431 -9.42 41.54 -17.98
N SER A 432 -10.73 41.32 -18.10
CA SER A 432 -11.42 40.25 -17.35
C SER A 432 -10.97 38.85 -17.76
N LEU A 433 -10.79 38.60 -19.06
CA LEU A 433 -10.32 37.31 -19.57
C LEU A 433 -8.91 37.01 -19.07
N LYS A 434 -8.02 38.03 -19.04
CA LYS A 434 -6.69 37.88 -18.44
C LYS A 434 -6.76 37.55 -16.95
N ALA A 435 -7.65 38.19 -16.20
CA ALA A 435 -7.84 37.91 -14.77
C ALA A 435 -8.40 36.50 -14.52
N GLN A 436 -9.40 36.07 -15.31
CA GLN A 436 -9.95 34.72 -15.26
C GLN A 436 -8.89 33.68 -15.62
N PHE A 437 -8.12 33.92 -16.68
CA PHE A 437 -7.03 33.05 -17.09
C PHE A 437 -5.95 32.93 -16.01
N ALA A 438 -5.55 34.04 -15.37
CA ALA A 438 -4.62 34.01 -14.25
C ALA A 438 -5.16 33.19 -13.06
N ALA A 439 -6.44 33.37 -12.70
CA ALA A 439 -7.08 32.58 -11.65
C ALA A 439 -7.13 31.08 -12.00
N LEU A 440 -7.40 30.73 -13.27
CA LEU A 440 -7.36 29.35 -13.75
C LEU A 440 -5.94 28.78 -13.75
N GLN A 441 -4.93 29.57 -14.10
CA GLN A 441 -3.53 29.16 -14.02
C GLN A 441 -3.12 28.86 -12.57
N ASP A 442 -3.49 29.72 -11.62
CA ASP A 442 -3.20 29.49 -10.21
C ASP A 442 -3.92 28.24 -9.68
N ALA A 443 -5.21 28.08 -10.00
CA ALA A 443 -5.99 26.92 -9.61
C ALA A 443 -5.43 25.61 -10.20
N THR A 444 -5.05 25.60 -11.49
CA THR A 444 -4.46 24.43 -12.15
C THR A 444 -3.07 24.12 -11.60
N ALA A 445 -2.25 25.12 -11.29
CA ALA A 445 -0.95 24.93 -10.66
C ALA A 445 -1.08 24.31 -9.25
N GLU A 446 -2.07 24.73 -8.47
CA GLU A 446 -2.37 24.11 -7.18
C GLU A 446 -2.87 22.66 -7.32
N LEU A 447 -3.80 22.42 -8.26
CA LEU A 447 -4.33 21.08 -8.52
C LEU A 447 -3.24 20.13 -9.03
N ARG A 448 -2.35 20.60 -9.89
CA ARG A 448 -1.19 19.81 -10.37
C ARG A 448 -0.31 19.36 -9.20
N LYS A 449 0.06 20.29 -8.31
CA LYS A 449 0.83 19.95 -7.09
C LYS A 449 0.11 18.95 -6.18
N ARG A 450 -1.23 18.98 -6.13
CA ARG A 450 -2.03 18.00 -5.37
C ARG A 450 -2.04 16.65 -6.08
N ASN A 451 -2.23 16.61 -7.39
CA ASN A 451 -2.17 15.39 -8.20
C ASN A 451 -0.80 14.74 -8.13
N ASP A 452 0.30 15.49 -8.30
CA ASP A 452 1.66 14.94 -8.19
C ASP A 452 1.89 14.26 -6.83
N LYS A 453 1.38 14.86 -5.74
CA LYS A 453 1.45 14.26 -4.40
C LYS A 453 0.57 13.02 -4.27
N LEU A 454 -0.61 13.01 -4.88
CA LEU A 454 -1.50 11.85 -4.88
C LEU A 454 -0.91 10.72 -5.72
N GLU A 455 -0.36 11.02 -6.90
CA GLU A 455 0.35 10.06 -7.76
C GLU A 455 1.56 9.48 -7.06
N GLN A 456 2.38 10.29 -6.38
CA GLN A 456 3.51 9.77 -5.58
C GLN A 456 3.03 8.84 -4.47
N LYS A 457 1.95 9.19 -3.76
CA LYS A 457 1.35 8.32 -2.74
C LYS A 457 0.82 7.03 -3.35
N LEU A 458 0.10 7.10 -4.46
CA LEU A 458 -0.41 5.94 -5.19
C LEU A 458 0.72 5.07 -5.71
N ALA A 459 1.79 5.64 -6.23
CA ALA A 459 2.97 4.91 -6.68
C ALA A 459 3.65 4.16 -5.52
N VAL A 460 3.73 4.76 -4.33
CA VAL A 460 4.29 4.09 -3.14
C VAL A 460 3.37 2.98 -2.64
N VAL A 461 2.06 3.23 -2.52
CA VAL A 461 1.10 2.25 -1.98
C VAL A 461 0.82 1.12 -2.97
N ASN A 462 0.57 1.47 -4.24
CA ASN A 462 0.17 0.52 -5.27
C ASN A 462 1.33 0.00 -6.11
N GLY A 463 2.51 0.62 -6.09
CA GLY A 463 3.64 0.20 -6.90
C GLY A 463 4.09 -1.23 -6.60
N GLY A 464 4.06 -1.64 -5.32
CA GLY A 464 4.34 -3.03 -4.94
C GLY A 464 3.27 -4.03 -5.41
N TYR A 465 1.99 -3.62 -5.40
CA TYR A 465 0.90 -4.44 -5.95
C TYR A 465 1.01 -4.55 -7.47
N ALA A 466 1.32 -3.46 -8.17
CA ALA A 466 1.51 -3.45 -9.62
C ALA A 466 2.68 -4.35 -10.06
N LYS A 467 3.82 -4.31 -9.34
CA LYS A 467 4.96 -5.20 -9.60
C LYS A 467 4.60 -6.68 -9.40
N ARG A 468 3.87 -6.99 -8.32
CA ARG A 468 3.40 -8.37 -8.08
C ARG A 468 2.40 -8.83 -9.15
N ALA A 469 1.49 -7.97 -9.55
CA ALA A 469 0.54 -8.28 -10.62
C ALA A 469 1.27 -8.54 -11.96
N GLY A 470 2.30 -7.74 -12.28
CA GLY A 470 3.17 -7.97 -13.44
C GLY A 470 3.89 -9.32 -13.37
N ALA A 471 4.55 -9.62 -12.24
CA ALA A 471 5.25 -10.89 -12.05
C ALA A 471 4.32 -12.11 -12.16
N LEU A 472 3.14 -12.05 -11.54
CA LEU A 472 2.13 -13.11 -11.64
C LEU A 472 1.63 -13.29 -13.08
N LYS A 473 1.45 -12.19 -13.82
CA LYS A 473 1.08 -12.26 -15.23
C LYS A 473 2.14 -12.98 -16.05
N ASP A 474 3.41 -12.65 -15.84
CA ASP A 474 4.53 -13.29 -16.56
C ASP A 474 4.65 -14.77 -16.20
N GLU A 475 4.47 -15.13 -14.92
CA GLU A 475 4.44 -16.51 -14.45
C GLU A 475 3.28 -17.31 -15.06
N ILE A 476 2.08 -16.73 -15.14
CA ILE A 476 0.92 -17.35 -15.79
C ILE A 476 1.21 -17.60 -17.28
N LEU A 477 1.81 -16.64 -17.98
CA LEU A 477 2.15 -16.81 -19.39
C LEU A 477 3.23 -17.88 -19.59
N HIS A 478 4.24 -17.92 -18.72
CA HIS A 478 5.29 -18.94 -18.75
C HIS A 478 4.73 -20.35 -18.51
N THR A 479 3.93 -20.51 -17.46
CA THR A 479 3.29 -21.80 -17.13
C THR A 479 2.31 -22.25 -18.21
N PHE A 480 1.58 -21.32 -18.84
CA PHE A 480 0.72 -21.62 -19.98
C PHE A 480 1.53 -22.13 -21.19
N GLY A 481 2.68 -21.51 -21.49
CA GLY A 481 3.60 -21.99 -22.52
C GLY A 481 4.13 -23.40 -22.21
N ALA A 482 4.55 -23.64 -20.97
CA ALA A 482 5.02 -24.95 -20.52
C ALA A 482 3.91 -26.02 -20.61
N LEU A 483 2.67 -25.69 -20.24
CA LEU A 483 1.52 -26.56 -20.39
C LEU A 483 1.28 -26.94 -21.86
N HIS A 484 1.40 -25.98 -22.77
CA HIS A 484 1.25 -26.22 -24.20
C HIS A 484 2.33 -27.17 -24.73
N ASN A 485 3.59 -26.95 -24.33
CA ASN A 485 4.70 -27.83 -24.69
C ASN A 485 4.50 -29.25 -24.13
N SER A 486 4.09 -29.38 -22.87
CA SER A 486 3.78 -30.68 -22.27
C SER A 486 2.65 -31.43 -23.00
N ARG A 487 1.64 -30.70 -23.50
CA ARG A 487 0.57 -31.30 -24.34
C ARG A 487 1.13 -31.83 -25.67
N ILE A 488 2.03 -31.09 -26.31
CA ILE A 488 2.71 -31.53 -27.53
C ILE A 488 3.57 -32.77 -27.23
N GLU A 489 4.40 -32.72 -26.19
CA GLU A 489 5.24 -33.83 -25.76
C GLU A 489 4.43 -35.09 -25.48
N LYS A 490 3.29 -34.96 -24.77
CA LYS A 490 2.38 -36.09 -24.53
C LYS A 490 1.87 -36.71 -25.83
N ALA A 491 1.52 -35.89 -26.82
CA ALA A 491 1.08 -36.40 -28.12
C ALA A 491 2.21 -37.10 -28.88
N VAL A 492 3.41 -36.50 -28.88
CA VAL A 492 4.61 -37.06 -29.53
C VAL A 492 5.04 -38.37 -28.88
N PHE A 493 5.16 -38.41 -27.54
CA PHE A 493 5.51 -39.63 -26.82
C PHE A 493 4.42 -40.69 -26.91
N GLY A 494 3.16 -40.31 -26.96
CA GLY A 494 2.07 -41.25 -27.21
C GLY A 494 2.17 -41.90 -28.60
N LEU A 495 2.57 -41.15 -29.62
CA LEU A 495 2.85 -41.70 -30.95
C LEU A 495 4.08 -42.59 -30.94
N LEU A 496 5.18 -42.12 -30.35
CA LEU A 496 6.44 -42.84 -30.26
C LEU A 496 6.29 -44.16 -29.51
N GLN A 497 5.51 -44.19 -28.43
CA GLN A 497 5.22 -45.41 -27.67
C GLN A 497 4.51 -46.46 -28.52
N ARG A 498 3.53 -46.06 -29.34
CA ARG A 498 2.82 -47.00 -30.23
C ARG A 498 3.76 -47.55 -31.30
N GLN A 499 4.59 -46.69 -31.87
CA GLN A 499 5.59 -47.10 -32.85
C GLN A 499 6.60 -48.06 -32.23
N GLU A 500 7.13 -47.75 -31.05
CA GLU A 500 8.11 -48.58 -30.34
C GLU A 500 7.52 -49.92 -29.88
N ALA A 501 6.25 -49.94 -29.45
CA ALA A 501 5.56 -51.19 -29.12
C ALA A 501 5.47 -52.13 -30.34
N SER A 502 5.11 -51.59 -31.51
CA SER A 502 5.06 -52.37 -32.75
C SER A 502 6.44 -52.79 -33.26
N GLY A 503 7.42 -51.86 -33.25
CA GLY A 503 8.79 -52.12 -33.70
C GLY A 503 9.58 -53.02 -32.77
N GLY A 504 9.31 -52.96 -31.46
CA GLY A 504 9.85 -53.87 -30.45
C GLY A 504 9.43 -55.32 -30.72
N ALA A 505 8.12 -55.56 -30.88
CA ALA A 505 7.60 -56.89 -31.20
C ALA A 505 8.20 -57.44 -32.51
N ALA A 506 8.16 -56.67 -33.59
CA ALA A 506 8.70 -57.09 -34.89
C ALA A 506 10.19 -57.43 -34.85
N ARG A 507 11.00 -56.70 -34.06
CA ARG A 507 12.43 -57.01 -33.87
C ARG A 507 12.63 -58.30 -33.09
N VAL A 508 11.83 -58.55 -32.06
CA VAL A 508 11.89 -59.80 -31.28
C VAL A 508 11.50 -60.99 -32.15
N ASP A 509 10.42 -60.87 -32.92
CA ASP A 509 9.95 -61.94 -33.82
C ASP A 509 11.02 -62.28 -34.87
N LYS A 510 11.62 -61.26 -35.50
CA LYS A 510 12.71 -61.47 -36.46
C LYS A 510 13.93 -62.17 -35.83
N LEU A 511 14.32 -61.77 -34.62
CA LEU A 511 15.43 -62.42 -33.91
C LEU A 511 15.11 -63.87 -33.53
N GLN A 512 13.86 -64.17 -33.19
CA GLN A 512 13.41 -65.54 -32.92
C GLN A 512 13.51 -66.40 -34.19
N GLU A 513 13.05 -65.89 -35.34
CA GLU A 513 13.18 -66.58 -36.62
C GLU A 513 14.65 -66.86 -36.99
N GLU A 514 15.53 -65.86 -36.83
CA GLU A 514 16.97 -66.02 -37.08
C GLU A 514 17.60 -67.06 -36.15
N VAL A 515 17.25 -67.04 -34.86
CA VAL A 515 17.72 -68.02 -33.87
C VAL A 515 17.24 -69.43 -34.20
N ASP A 516 16.00 -69.60 -34.64
CA ASP A 516 15.47 -70.92 -34.97
C ASP A 516 16.08 -71.48 -36.26
N GLN A 517 16.40 -70.63 -37.24
CA GLN A 517 17.21 -71.01 -38.40
C GLN A 517 18.63 -71.45 -37.99
N LEU A 518 19.27 -70.70 -37.09
CA LEU A 518 20.59 -71.07 -36.56
C LEU A 518 20.55 -72.40 -35.81
N LYS A 519 19.53 -72.65 -34.97
CA LYS A 519 19.34 -73.95 -34.31
C LYS A 519 19.14 -75.09 -35.31
N ALA A 520 18.36 -74.86 -36.38
CA ALA A 520 18.13 -75.87 -37.40
C ALA A 520 19.41 -76.22 -38.16
N THR A 521 20.21 -75.20 -38.53
CA THR A 521 21.51 -75.41 -39.19
C THR A 521 22.53 -76.07 -38.26
N GLU A 522 22.58 -75.68 -36.99
CA GLU A 522 23.42 -76.32 -35.97
C GLU A 522 23.05 -77.80 -35.81
N ALA A 523 21.76 -78.12 -35.67
CA ALA A 523 21.29 -79.49 -35.55
C ALA A 523 21.64 -80.32 -36.81
N ALA A 524 21.57 -79.74 -38.01
CA ALA A 524 21.99 -80.40 -39.24
C ALA A 524 23.50 -80.67 -39.26
N LEU A 525 24.32 -79.69 -38.90
CA LEU A 525 25.78 -79.82 -38.83
C LEU A 525 26.22 -80.85 -37.78
N GLN A 526 25.58 -80.87 -36.62
CA GLN A 526 25.84 -81.86 -35.56
C GLN A 526 25.52 -83.29 -36.03
N LYS A 527 24.44 -83.49 -36.80
CA LYS A 527 24.11 -84.79 -37.41
C LYS A 527 25.22 -85.24 -38.37
N VAL A 528 25.63 -84.37 -39.29
CA VAL A 528 26.71 -84.66 -40.26
C VAL A 528 28.01 -84.99 -39.54
N TYR A 529 28.36 -84.25 -38.49
CA TYR A 529 29.53 -84.55 -37.67
C TYR A 529 29.41 -85.92 -36.95
N GLY A 530 28.23 -86.24 -36.43
CA GLY A 530 27.92 -87.54 -35.84
C GLY A 530 28.17 -88.69 -36.81
N ASP A 531 27.66 -88.57 -38.04
CA ASP A 531 27.82 -89.56 -39.10
C ASP A 531 29.30 -89.74 -39.49
N LEU A 532 30.02 -88.64 -39.73
CA LEU A 532 31.47 -88.64 -40.01
C LEU A 532 32.28 -89.29 -38.88
N ARG A 533 31.88 -89.09 -37.61
CA ARG A 533 32.53 -89.72 -36.46
C ARG A 533 32.31 -91.23 -36.43
N ILE A 534 31.11 -91.70 -36.82
CA ILE A 534 30.80 -93.13 -36.96
C ILE A 534 31.63 -93.74 -38.09
N GLU A 535 31.68 -93.10 -39.26
CA GLU A 535 32.50 -93.55 -40.39
C GLU A 535 33.98 -93.64 -40.05
N ARG A 536 34.52 -92.61 -39.40
CA ARG A 536 35.91 -92.61 -38.92
C ARG A 536 36.19 -93.79 -37.99
N ARG A 537 35.27 -94.09 -37.07
CA ARG A 537 35.38 -95.24 -36.17
C ARG A 537 35.34 -96.56 -36.95
N ARG A 538 34.45 -96.71 -37.94
CA ARG A 538 34.39 -97.88 -38.83
C ARG A 538 35.71 -98.09 -39.58
N GLN A 539 36.28 -97.04 -40.17
CA GLN A 539 37.56 -97.10 -40.86
C GLN A 539 38.72 -97.48 -39.93
N GLN A 540 38.74 -96.97 -38.68
CA GLN A 540 39.76 -97.33 -37.70
C GLN A 540 39.67 -98.80 -37.26
N VAL A 541 38.46 -99.34 -37.10
CA VAL A 541 38.27 -100.78 -36.81
C VAL A 541 38.71 -101.62 -38.00
N SER A 542 38.33 -101.23 -39.22
CA SER A 542 38.77 -101.91 -40.45
C SER A 542 40.28 -101.86 -40.71
N LYS A 543 41.02 -100.90 -40.14
CA LYS A 543 42.49 -100.85 -40.23
C LYS A 543 43.20 -101.64 -39.12
N LYS A 544 42.47 -102.05 -38.08
CA LYS A 544 42.99 -102.83 -36.94
C LYS A 544 42.72 -104.33 -37.09
N ALA A 545 41.67 -104.71 -37.82
CA ALA A 545 41.49 -106.05 -38.37
C ALA A 545 42.37 -106.21 -39.62
#